data_AF-A0A516GSV8-F1
#
_entry.id   AF-A0A516GSV8-F1
#
_cell.length_a   1.000
_cell.length_b   1.000
_cell.length_c   1.000
_cell.angle_alpha   90.00
_cell.angle_beta   90.00
_cell.angle_gamma   90.00
#
_symmetry.space_group_name_H-M   'P 1'
#
loop_
_entity.id
_entity.type
_entity.pdbx_description
1 polymer ?
#
loop_
_entity_poly.entity_id
_entity_poly.type
_entity_poly.pdbx_seq_one_letter_code
_entity_poly.pdbx_strand_id
1 'polypeptide(L)'
;MKTLWIICLHLIVLTTACAQDKAPNTTKENLNKHDLSWIKTASDFNQTNLSLEQIDIKLQDLILKSISKNNLISELELPINSKKLKYLGRKFPNETELFGTYNGWNTDGLNHLTWKAHFYTYGDFIITTKNDKALDQKNVYYAIRSIIILQNIYPELYSKIFSDTKHYITKTPQFVPLVNSNKMFWIAFNDNPKYISSNNTIYMYNGVIKGSNPTINVWNNIAVINIHEQNILGQNSLGSKPIYNASNIWKNYNLHMLEGLPVSIAHEMLHNYIDYAYSARADIFAIRKSRGKTNFIFAEENAVINTLYTYFNAKGGLLPNQPNYYYNAVFYPNLEVLKHQNQLKTYSKIFSDIDCKPEYYKTIFLLPVLEN
;
A
#
# COMPACT_ATOMS: atom_id res chain seq x y z
N MET A 1 7.31 66.34 -1.25
CA MET A 1 7.37 65.24 -2.24
C MET A 1 8.34 64.20 -1.68
N LYS A 2 7.88 63.20 -0.93
CA LYS A 2 7.33 61.91 -1.39
C LYS A 2 8.19 61.22 -2.45
N THR A 3 9.08 60.34 -2.02
CA THR A 3 9.27 59.05 -2.70
C THR A 3 9.52 57.96 -1.68
N LEU A 4 8.69 56.93 -1.77
CA LEU A 4 8.49 55.79 -0.89
C LEU A 4 8.95 54.57 -1.69
N TRP A 5 9.94 53.81 -1.21
CA TRP A 5 10.28 52.47 -1.73
C TRP A 5 10.81 51.66 -0.54
N ILE A 6 9.93 51.04 0.23
CA ILE A 6 9.49 49.64 0.11
C ILE A 6 10.68 48.66 0.06
N ILE A 7 10.84 48.02 1.20
CA ILE A 7 11.61 46.81 1.48
C ILE A 7 11.18 45.69 0.52
N CYS A 8 12.11 45.14 -0.24
CA CYS A 8 12.00 43.77 -0.77
C CYS A 8 13.10 42.91 -0.14
N LEU A 9 12.78 42.42 1.05
CA LEU A 9 13.29 41.18 1.62
C LEU A 9 12.79 40.01 0.75
N HIS A 10 13.57 38.93 0.64
CA HIS A 10 13.27 37.64 -0.01
C HIS A 10 13.67 37.48 -1.48
N LEU A 11 14.99 37.44 -1.71
CA LEU A 11 15.54 36.50 -2.69
C LEU A 11 16.36 35.42 -1.96
N ILE A 12 15.70 34.69 -1.06
CA ILE A 12 16.11 33.31 -0.79
C ILE A 12 15.53 32.50 -1.95
N VAL A 13 16.28 32.45 -3.05
CA VAL A 13 16.05 31.44 -4.08
C VAL A 13 16.23 30.10 -3.38
N LEU A 14 15.10 29.40 -3.21
CA LEU A 14 15.05 28.00 -2.83
C LEU A 14 16.01 27.21 -3.72
N THR A 15 17.18 26.90 -3.18
CA THR A 15 18.06 25.85 -3.71
C THR A 15 17.65 24.52 -3.09
N THR A 16 16.39 24.15 -3.26
CA THR A 16 15.88 22.83 -2.87
C THR A 16 15.13 22.22 -4.05
N ALA A 17 15.87 21.64 -5.00
CA ALA A 17 15.43 20.55 -5.89
C ALA A 17 16.48 20.21 -6.97
N CYS A 18 17.71 19.84 -6.59
CA CYS A 18 18.64 19.16 -7.51
C CYS A 18 19.13 17.81 -6.97
N ALA A 19 18.59 17.32 -5.85
CA ALA A 19 19.07 16.11 -5.19
C ALA A 19 18.39 14.80 -5.66
N GLN A 20 17.36 14.84 -6.51
CA GLN A 20 16.48 13.68 -6.77
C GLN A 20 16.71 12.93 -8.10
N ASP A 21 17.73 13.28 -8.89
CA ASP A 21 17.96 12.65 -10.20
C ASP A 21 19.10 11.62 -10.23
N LYS A 22 19.67 11.29 -9.07
CA LYS A 22 20.82 10.37 -8.96
C LYS A 22 20.47 9.13 -8.15
N ALA A 23 21.21 8.06 -8.42
CA ALA A 23 21.17 6.85 -7.63
C ALA A 23 21.46 7.16 -6.14
N PRO A 24 20.85 6.44 -5.19
CA PRO A 24 21.14 6.62 -3.77
C PRO A 24 22.63 6.33 -3.50
N ASN A 25 23.27 7.22 -2.74
CA ASN A 25 24.68 7.11 -2.35
C ASN A 25 24.80 7.17 -0.82
N THR A 26 25.53 6.23 -0.22
CA THR A 26 25.86 6.18 1.21
C THR A 26 27.01 5.20 1.45
N THR A 27 27.62 5.25 2.63
CA THR A 27 28.76 4.39 3.00
C THR A 27 28.27 3.03 3.49
N LYS A 28 29.12 1.99 3.34
CA LYS A 28 28.85 0.65 3.89
C LYS A 28 28.67 0.67 5.42
N GLU A 29 29.43 1.52 6.11
CA GLU A 29 29.30 1.70 7.56
C GLU A 29 27.89 2.15 7.95
N ASN A 30 27.31 3.11 7.21
CA ASN A 30 25.95 3.56 7.46
C ASN A 30 24.91 2.50 7.12
N LEU A 31 25.10 1.74 6.04
CA LEU A 31 24.18 0.65 5.69
C LEU A 31 24.15 -0.43 6.78
N ASN A 32 25.30 -0.82 7.33
CA ASN A 32 25.40 -1.85 8.36
C ASN A 32 24.68 -1.50 9.68
N LYS A 33 24.28 -0.24 9.89
CA LYS A 33 23.51 0.17 11.08
C LYS A 33 22.04 -0.25 10.98
N HIS A 34 21.50 -0.36 9.77
CA HIS A 34 20.09 -0.70 9.51
C HIS A 34 19.05 0.20 10.22
N ASP A 35 19.45 1.37 10.70
CA ASP A 35 18.61 2.32 11.45
C ASP A 35 18.04 3.45 10.56
N LEU A 36 18.36 3.40 9.26
CA LEU A 36 17.99 4.38 8.23
C LEU A 36 18.40 5.83 8.52
N SER A 37 19.25 6.06 9.54
CA SER A 37 19.64 7.40 10.00
C SER A 37 20.44 8.21 8.97
N TRP A 38 20.96 7.54 7.94
CA TRP A 38 21.66 8.15 6.80
C TRP A 38 20.71 8.82 5.81
N ILE A 39 19.42 8.48 5.82
CA ILE A 39 18.39 9.14 5.02
C ILE A 39 17.96 10.39 5.80
N LYS A 40 18.36 11.56 5.30
CA LYS A 40 18.02 12.86 5.90
C LYS A 40 16.81 13.48 5.21
N THR A 41 15.97 14.14 5.99
CA THR A 41 14.80 14.89 5.51
C THR A 41 14.87 16.33 6.00
N ALA A 42 14.27 17.28 5.28
CA ALA A 42 14.19 18.67 5.73
C ALA A 42 13.42 18.83 7.05
N SER A 43 12.60 17.83 7.42
CA SER A 43 11.77 17.82 8.63
C SER A 43 12.38 16.99 9.77
N ASP A 44 13.64 16.57 9.67
CA ASP A 44 14.31 15.80 10.72
C ASP A 44 14.34 16.58 12.05
N PHE A 45 14.12 15.86 13.15
CA PHE A 45 14.23 16.40 14.50
C PHE A 45 14.94 15.41 15.43
N ASN A 46 15.49 15.91 16.55
CA ASN A 46 16.20 15.06 17.51
C ASN A 46 15.23 14.13 18.26
N GLN A 47 15.33 12.82 18.01
CA GLN A 47 14.51 11.78 18.62
C GLN A 47 15.12 11.16 19.89
N THR A 48 16.37 11.50 20.24
CA THR A 48 17.16 10.82 21.30
C THR A 48 16.41 10.75 22.62
N ASN A 49 15.90 11.89 23.09
CA ASN A 49 15.25 12.03 24.39
C ASN A 49 13.71 11.94 24.33
N LEU A 50 13.14 11.59 23.18
CA LEU A 50 11.69 11.50 23.01
C LEU A 50 11.20 10.06 23.18
N SER A 51 10.05 9.85 23.80
CA SER A 51 9.38 8.54 23.80
C SER A 51 8.87 8.18 22.40
N LEU A 52 8.48 6.91 22.19
CA LEU A 52 7.88 6.46 20.94
C LEU A 52 6.65 7.30 20.56
N GLU A 53 5.78 7.54 21.54
CA GLU A 53 4.54 8.30 21.41
C GLU A 53 4.82 9.78 21.11
N GLN A 54 5.82 10.37 21.77
CA GLN A 54 6.21 11.76 21.52
C GLN A 54 6.75 11.96 20.10
N ILE A 55 7.46 10.97 19.56
CA ILE A 55 7.92 11.00 18.17
C ILE A 55 6.72 10.91 17.22
N ASP A 56 5.78 9.99 17.47
CA ASP A 56 4.57 9.86 16.65
C ASP A 56 3.72 11.14 16.64
N ILE A 57 3.54 11.78 17.79
CA ILE A 57 2.82 13.06 17.89
C ILE A 57 3.51 14.14 17.04
N LYS A 58 4.85 14.22 17.09
CA LYS A 58 5.60 15.17 16.25
C LYS A 58 5.47 14.86 14.75
N LEU A 59 5.46 13.59 14.37
CA LEU A 59 5.23 13.18 12.97
C LEU A 59 3.83 13.58 12.50
N GLN A 60 2.82 13.35 13.34
CA GLN A 60 1.45 13.77 13.07
C GLN A 60 1.36 15.30 12.92
N ASP A 61 2.02 16.07 13.79
CA ASP A 61 2.07 17.54 13.69
C ASP A 61 2.69 18.02 12.38
N LEU A 62 3.77 17.37 11.90
CA LEU A 62 4.40 17.69 10.63
C LEU A 62 3.43 17.45 9.45
N ILE A 63 2.67 16.36 9.51
CA ILE A 63 1.68 16.00 8.50
C ILE A 63 0.52 16.99 8.50
N LEU A 64 -0.06 17.28 9.68
CA LEU A 64 -1.16 18.23 9.82
C LEU A 64 -0.77 19.63 9.30
N LYS A 65 0.46 20.09 9.60
CA LYS A 65 0.99 21.35 9.06
C LYS A 65 1.10 21.32 7.53
N SER A 66 1.43 20.18 6.94
CA SER A 66 1.53 20.06 5.49
C SER A 66 0.16 19.98 4.82
N ILE A 67 -0.79 19.26 5.41
CA ILE A 67 -2.20 19.23 4.97
C ILE A 67 -2.77 20.65 4.98
N SER A 68 -2.51 21.45 6.03
CA SER A 68 -3.00 22.84 6.09
C SER A 68 -2.44 23.76 5.00
N LYS A 69 -1.33 23.35 4.36
CA LYS A 69 -0.71 24.05 3.23
C LYS A 69 -1.14 23.50 1.88
N ASN A 70 -2.01 22.48 1.87
CA ASN A 70 -2.45 21.76 0.68
C ASN A 70 -1.29 21.20 -0.16
N ASN A 71 -0.21 20.81 0.50
CA ASN A 71 0.94 20.21 -0.16
C ASN A 71 0.59 18.84 -0.74
N LEU A 72 1.23 18.49 -1.85
CA LEU A 72 1.13 17.15 -2.41
C LEU A 72 1.83 16.13 -1.52
N ILE A 73 1.39 14.88 -1.57
CA ILE A 73 2.09 13.78 -0.90
C ILE A 73 3.52 13.67 -1.41
N SER A 74 3.77 13.94 -2.69
CA SER A 74 5.11 13.88 -3.27
C SER A 74 6.09 14.89 -2.67
N GLU A 75 5.58 15.96 -2.05
CA GLU A 75 6.35 17.06 -1.45
C GLU A 75 6.61 16.84 0.06
N LEU A 76 5.99 15.81 0.65
CA LEU A 76 6.13 15.49 2.07
C LEU A 76 7.47 14.84 2.39
N GLU A 77 8.42 15.62 2.87
CA GLU A 77 9.62 15.09 3.50
C GLU A 77 9.36 14.80 4.99
N LEU A 78 9.29 13.51 5.36
CA LEU A 78 8.93 13.06 6.70
C LEU A 78 10.03 12.15 7.28
N PRO A 79 10.59 12.44 8.46
CA PRO A 79 11.38 11.45 9.16
C PRO A 79 10.51 10.24 9.55
N ILE A 80 11.15 9.15 9.94
CA ILE A 80 10.47 7.99 10.53
C ILE A 80 10.70 7.95 12.03
N ASN A 81 9.86 7.23 12.77
CA ASN A 81 10.12 6.94 14.18
C ASN A 81 11.19 5.85 14.29
N SER A 82 12.47 6.24 14.42
CA SER A 82 13.58 5.29 14.37
C SER A 82 13.54 4.26 15.51
N LYS A 83 12.90 4.61 16.63
CA LYS A 83 12.74 3.71 17.78
C LYS A 83 11.75 2.56 17.51
N LYS A 84 10.87 2.68 16.51
CA LYS A 84 9.95 1.61 16.09
C LYS A 84 10.57 0.63 15.12
N LEU A 85 11.58 1.06 14.36
CA LEU A 85 12.23 0.23 13.37
C LEU A 85 13.14 -0.80 14.05
N LYS A 86 12.94 -2.08 13.72
CA LYS A 86 13.85 -3.15 14.14
C LYS A 86 14.27 -3.96 12.94
N TYR A 87 15.57 -4.20 12.81
CA TYR A 87 16.12 -5.13 11.83
C TYR A 87 16.30 -6.50 12.47
N LEU A 88 15.75 -7.55 11.83
CA LEU A 88 15.76 -8.92 12.35
C LEU A 88 16.85 -9.81 11.74
N GLY A 89 17.65 -9.26 10.82
CA GLY A 89 18.69 -9.98 10.11
C GLY A 89 18.27 -10.49 8.74
N ARG A 90 19.23 -11.13 8.06
CA ARG A 90 19.03 -11.82 6.79
C ARG A 90 18.67 -13.28 7.04
N LYS A 91 17.39 -13.62 6.88
CA LYS A 91 16.83 -14.90 7.33
C LYS A 91 15.79 -15.42 6.34
N PHE A 92 15.41 -16.69 6.45
CA PHE A 92 14.19 -17.18 5.81
C PHE A 92 12.95 -16.73 6.59
N PRO A 93 11.77 -16.59 5.96
CA PRO A 93 10.55 -16.18 6.67
C PRO A 93 10.24 -17.04 7.91
N ASN A 94 10.43 -18.36 7.83
CA ASN A 94 10.21 -19.30 8.93
C ASN A 94 11.22 -19.15 10.09
N GLU A 95 12.39 -18.56 9.87
CA GLU A 95 13.40 -18.29 10.91
C GLU A 95 13.12 -17.00 11.71
N THR A 96 12.09 -16.23 11.35
CA THR A 96 11.77 -14.96 12.00
C THR A 96 10.83 -15.07 13.19
N GLU A 97 10.17 -16.22 13.37
CA GLU A 97 9.09 -16.46 14.36
C GLU A 97 7.85 -15.54 14.23
N LEU A 98 7.91 -14.50 13.38
CA LEU A 98 6.81 -13.54 13.14
C LEU A 98 5.52 -14.23 12.68
N PHE A 99 5.70 -15.33 11.96
CA PHE A 99 4.65 -16.09 11.29
C PHE A 99 4.13 -17.29 12.11
N GLY A 100 4.62 -17.49 13.35
CA GLY A 100 4.21 -18.59 14.22
C GLY A 100 4.86 -19.95 13.92
N THR A 101 4.71 -20.90 14.85
CA THR A 101 5.38 -22.22 14.88
C THR A 101 4.62 -23.35 14.18
N TYR A 102 3.56 -23.06 13.42
CA TYR A 102 2.68 -24.12 12.91
C TYR A 102 3.32 -24.95 11.79
N ASN A 103 3.30 -26.28 11.94
CA ASN A 103 3.75 -27.31 10.98
C ASN A 103 2.84 -27.48 9.74
N GLY A 104 2.01 -26.49 9.41
CA GLY A 104 0.93 -26.65 8.42
C GLY A 104 0.82 -25.47 7.45
N TRP A 105 1.95 -24.86 7.10
CA TRP A 105 1.97 -23.93 5.98
C TRP A 105 1.71 -24.74 4.73
N ASN A 106 0.67 -24.38 3.97
CA ASN A 106 0.59 -24.89 2.61
C ASN A 106 1.67 -24.15 1.79
N THR A 107 2.81 -24.83 1.59
CA THR A 107 3.99 -24.30 0.89
C THR A 107 3.65 -23.79 -0.52
N ASP A 108 2.58 -24.31 -1.13
CA ASP A 108 2.13 -23.93 -2.47
C ASP A 108 1.78 -22.44 -2.59
N GLY A 109 1.43 -21.76 -1.49
CA GLY A 109 1.09 -20.34 -1.46
C GLY A 109 2.27 -19.37 -1.35
N LEU A 110 3.49 -19.86 -1.09
CA LEU A 110 4.68 -19.05 -0.82
C LEU A 110 5.90 -19.40 -1.65
N ASN A 111 5.70 -20.06 -2.79
CA ASN A 111 6.79 -20.38 -3.74
C ASN A 111 7.63 -19.14 -4.14
N HIS A 112 7.11 -17.92 -3.97
CA HIS A 112 7.80 -16.65 -4.22
C HIS A 112 8.69 -16.16 -3.05
N LEU A 113 8.66 -16.81 -1.89
CA LEU A 113 9.41 -16.45 -0.67
C LEU A 113 10.27 -17.62 -0.16
N THR A 114 10.80 -18.38 -1.11
CA THR A 114 11.75 -19.49 -0.92
C THR A 114 13.19 -19.01 -0.70
N TRP A 115 13.40 -17.73 -0.40
CA TRP A 115 14.71 -17.10 -0.32
C TRP A 115 14.92 -16.35 1.00
N LYS A 116 16.19 -16.22 1.39
CA LYS A 116 16.59 -15.42 2.55
C LYS A 116 16.47 -13.94 2.25
N ALA A 117 15.65 -13.23 3.00
CA ALA A 117 15.43 -11.80 2.89
C ALA A 117 16.03 -11.03 4.05
N HIS A 118 16.26 -9.74 3.87
CA HIS A 118 16.48 -8.81 4.97
C HIS A 118 15.14 -8.41 5.56
N PHE A 119 14.93 -8.69 6.85
CA PHE A 119 13.66 -8.44 7.54
C PHE A 119 13.72 -7.21 8.44
N TYR A 120 12.73 -6.34 8.28
CA TYR A 120 12.49 -5.16 9.11
C TYR A 120 11.08 -5.24 9.69
N THR A 121 10.89 -4.76 10.92
CA THR A 121 9.55 -4.56 11.51
C THR A 121 9.33 -3.11 11.87
N TYR A 122 8.10 -2.62 11.68
CA TYR A 122 7.66 -1.30 12.10
C TYR A 122 6.19 -1.36 12.54
N GLY A 123 5.94 -1.46 13.85
CA GLY A 123 4.59 -1.71 14.37
C GLY A 123 4.05 -3.07 13.87
N ASP A 124 2.84 -3.06 13.28
CA ASP A 124 2.19 -4.24 12.72
C ASP A 124 2.69 -4.62 11.31
N PHE A 125 3.73 -3.94 10.82
CA PHE A 125 4.27 -4.12 9.48
C PHE A 125 5.59 -4.89 9.48
N ILE A 126 5.68 -5.84 8.57
CA ILE A 126 6.90 -6.54 8.17
C ILE A 126 7.31 -5.97 6.82
N ILE A 127 8.57 -5.58 6.67
CA ILE A 127 9.10 -5.06 5.42
C ILE A 127 10.32 -5.89 5.05
N THR A 128 10.36 -6.39 3.82
CA THR A 128 11.47 -7.23 3.36
C THR A 128 12.08 -6.77 2.05
N THR A 129 13.40 -6.91 1.95
CA THR A 129 14.16 -6.66 0.72
C THR A 129 15.06 -7.86 0.39
N LYS A 130 15.33 -8.08 -0.90
CA LYS A 130 16.25 -9.14 -1.37
C LYS A 130 17.68 -8.91 -0.95
N ASN A 131 18.12 -7.66 -1.07
CA ASN A 131 19.46 -7.23 -0.74
C ASN A 131 19.41 -6.17 0.37
N ASP A 132 20.57 -5.65 0.72
CA ASP A 132 20.73 -4.59 1.73
C ASP A 132 21.62 -3.46 1.20
N LYS A 133 21.41 -3.09 -0.07
CA LYS A 133 22.08 -1.93 -0.66
C LYS A 133 21.34 -0.65 -0.24
N ALA A 134 21.93 0.50 -0.55
CA ALA A 134 21.32 1.80 -0.28
C ALA A 134 19.90 1.94 -0.85
N LEU A 135 19.66 1.39 -2.04
CA LEU A 135 18.33 1.37 -2.66
C LEU A 135 17.33 0.53 -1.87
N ASP A 136 17.73 -0.65 -1.38
CA ASP A 136 16.88 -1.53 -0.57
C ASP A 136 16.47 -0.85 0.74
N GLN A 137 17.43 -0.26 1.47
CA GLN A 137 17.13 0.50 2.68
C GLN A 137 16.28 1.75 2.41
N LYS A 138 16.47 2.40 1.25
CA LYS A 138 15.59 3.50 0.81
C LYS A 138 14.16 3.01 0.54
N ASN A 139 13.98 1.81 0.00
CA ASN A 139 12.67 1.19 -0.17
C ASN A 139 11.99 0.93 1.19
N VAL A 140 12.74 0.46 2.19
CA VAL A 140 12.24 0.28 3.56
C VAL A 140 11.78 1.63 4.14
N TYR A 141 12.59 2.68 4.02
CA TYR A 141 12.22 4.02 4.44
C TYR A 141 10.91 4.50 3.80
N TYR A 142 10.79 4.37 2.48
CA TYR A 142 9.59 4.83 1.79
C TYR A 142 8.34 4.00 2.10
N ALA A 143 8.48 2.69 2.37
CA ALA A 143 7.38 1.87 2.85
C ALA A 143 6.87 2.38 4.20
N ILE A 144 7.78 2.65 5.16
CA ILE A 144 7.42 3.24 6.47
C ILE A 144 6.77 4.60 6.29
N ARG A 145 7.34 5.48 5.44
CA ARG A 145 6.78 6.79 5.12
C ARG A 145 5.36 6.66 4.55
N SER A 146 5.13 5.69 3.67
CA SER A 146 3.83 5.45 3.03
C SER A 146 2.79 5.00 4.06
N ILE A 147 3.18 4.14 5.00
CA ILE A 147 2.33 3.74 6.14
C ILE A 147 1.94 4.95 6.97
N ILE A 148 2.91 5.81 7.31
CA ILE A 148 2.68 7.05 8.08
C ILE A 148 1.72 7.98 7.33
N ILE A 149 1.89 8.14 6.01
CA ILE A 149 0.98 8.95 5.18
C ILE A 149 -0.43 8.38 5.18
N LEU A 150 -0.60 7.08 4.92
CA LEU A 150 -1.91 6.44 4.92
C LEU A 150 -2.59 6.62 6.28
N GLN A 151 -1.84 6.41 7.38
CA GLN A 151 -2.37 6.53 8.73
C GLN A 151 -2.85 7.94 9.09
N ASN A 152 -2.17 8.98 8.61
CA ASN A 152 -2.42 10.36 9.08
C ASN A 152 -3.14 11.27 8.06
N ILE A 153 -2.97 11.02 6.76
CA ILE A 153 -3.63 11.79 5.69
C ILE A 153 -4.93 11.11 5.26
N TYR A 154 -4.95 9.77 5.28
CA TYR A 154 -6.08 8.95 4.84
C TYR A 154 -6.62 8.03 5.95
N PRO A 155 -6.90 8.56 7.15
CA PRO A 155 -7.16 7.75 8.33
C PRO A 155 -8.38 6.83 8.18
N GLU A 156 -9.42 7.25 7.43
CA GLU A 156 -10.61 6.40 7.25
C GLU A 156 -10.30 5.18 6.40
N LEU A 157 -9.60 5.37 5.27
CA LEU A 157 -9.13 4.28 4.42
C LEU A 157 -8.17 3.37 5.18
N TYR A 158 -7.19 3.95 5.89
CA TYR A 158 -6.26 3.19 6.71
C TYR A 158 -6.98 2.36 7.77
N SER A 159 -7.99 2.90 8.45
CA SER A 159 -8.76 2.14 9.43
C SER A 159 -9.42 0.93 8.78
N LYS A 160 -10.13 1.13 7.68
CA LYS A 160 -10.90 0.07 7.01
C LYS A 160 -10.04 -1.07 6.47
N ILE A 161 -8.88 -0.76 5.90
CA ILE A 161 -8.04 -1.77 5.23
C ILE A 161 -6.89 -2.30 6.11
N PHE A 162 -6.50 -1.59 7.18
CA PHE A 162 -5.49 -2.05 8.13
C PHE A 162 -6.10 -2.26 9.52
N SER A 163 -6.43 -1.19 10.24
CA SER A 163 -6.75 -1.24 11.68
C SER A 163 -7.89 -2.20 12.01
N ASP A 164 -9.02 -2.04 11.33
CA ASP A 164 -10.24 -2.80 11.56
C ASP A 164 -10.05 -4.27 11.18
N THR A 165 -9.17 -4.54 10.21
CA THR A 165 -8.91 -5.91 9.74
C THR A 165 -8.15 -6.76 10.74
N LYS A 166 -7.57 -6.15 11.79
CA LYS A 166 -6.87 -6.88 12.87
C LYS A 166 -7.80 -7.58 13.85
N HIS A 167 -9.11 -7.33 13.73
CA HIS A 167 -10.13 -7.92 14.58
C HIS A 167 -11.04 -8.81 13.75
N TYR A 168 -11.64 -9.83 14.36
CA TYR A 168 -12.67 -10.60 13.67
C TYR A 168 -13.92 -9.73 13.52
N ILE A 169 -14.44 -9.59 12.29
CA ILE A 169 -15.67 -8.82 12.01
C ILE A 169 -16.84 -9.32 12.86
N THR A 170 -16.92 -10.63 13.05
CA THR A 170 -17.95 -11.30 13.84
C THR A 170 -17.38 -12.59 14.45
N LYS A 171 -17.93 -13.02 15.58
CA LYS A 171 -17.67 -14.36 16.12
C LYS A 171 -18.50 -15.45 15.41
N THR A 172 -19.64 -15.09 14.83
CA THR A 172 -20.50 -16.04 14.09
C THR A 172 -20.56 -15.61 12.62
N PRO A 173 -19.98 -16.38 11.69
CA PRO A 173 -19.99 -16.03 10.29
C PRO A 173 -21.34 -16.38 9.64
N GLN A 174 -21.68 -15.66 8.57
CA GLN A 174 -22.99 -15.77 7.93
C GLN A 174 -22.97 -16.60 6.64
N PHE A 175 -21.84 -16.60 5.91
CA PHE A 175 -21.78 -17.15 4.55
C PHE A 175 -20.86 -18.36 4.40
N VAL A 176 -19.84 -18.46 5.25
CA VAL A 176 -18.86 -19.55 5.27
C VAL A 176 -18.52 -19.92 6.71
N PRO A 177 -18.21 -21.17 7.04
CA PRO A 177 -17.91 -21.59 8.42
C PRO A 177 -16.47 -21.20 8.84
N LEU A 178 -16.11 -19.93 8.67
CA LEU A 178 -14.82 -19.39 9.07
C LEU A 178 -14.90 -17.91 9.43
N VAL A 179 -13.94 -17.44 10.23
CA VAL A 179 -13.69 -16.02 10.52
C VAL A 179 -12.23 -15.69 10.25
N ASN A 180 -11.99 -14.48 9.73
CA ASN A 180 -10.65 -13.98 9.38
C ASN A 180 -10.32 -12.72 10.17
N SER A 181 -9.05 -12.58 10.51
CA SER A 181 -8.42 -11.30 10.89
C SER A 181 -6.98 -11.29 10.43
N ASN A 182 -6.39 -10.12 10.22
CA ASN A 182 -4.97 -9.96 9.90
C ASN A 182 -4.16 -9.80 11.19
N LYS A 183 -3.14 -10.65 11.36
CA LYS A 183 -2.18 -10.52 12.46
C LYS A 183 -1.12 -9.46 12.16
N MET A 184 -0.65 -9.43 10.92
CA MET A 184 0.43 -8.57 10.44
C MET A 184 0.20 -8.21 8.96
N PHE A 185 0.89 -7.16 8.51
CA PHE A 185 0.91 -6.74 7.11
C PHE A 185 2.34 -6.83 6.59
N TRP A 186 2.54 -7.45 5.44
CA TRP A 186 3.88 -7.68 4.88
C TRP A 186 4.06 -6.94 3.56
N ILE A 187 4.96 -5.96 3.52
CA ILE A 187 5.40 -5.30 2.29
C ILE A 187 6.72 -5.93 1.82
N ALA A 188 6.69 -6.65 0.72
CA ALA A 188 7.84 -7.37 0.18
C ALA A 188 8.36 -6.73 -1.11
N PHE A 189 9.57 -6.19 -1.09
CA PHE A 189 10.28 -5.77 -2.30
C PHE A 189 10.99 -6.98 -2.91
N ASN A 190 10.49 -7.48 -4.04
CA ASN A 190 10.98 -8.70 -4.70
C ASN A 190 10.81 -8.63 -6.23
N ASP A 191 10.86 -9.77 -6.94
CA ASP A 191 10.70 -9.88 -8.41
C ASP A 191 9.26 -10.27 -8.82
N ASN A 192 8.30 -10.10 -7.94
CA ASN A 192 6.88 -10.36 -8.18
C ASN A 192 6.09 -9.08 -7.86
N PRO A 193 5.10 -8.67 -8.67
CA PRO A 193 4.64 -9.25 -9.93
C PRO A 193 5.25 -8.61 -11.18
N LYS A 194 4.89 -9.13 -12.36
CA LYS A 194 5.28 -8.59 -13.67
C LYS A 194 5.08 -7.07 -13.83
N TYR A 195 4.13 -6.48 -13.11
CA TYR A 195 3.87 -5.03 -13.13
C TYR A 195 4.54 -4.33 -11.93
N ILE A 196 3.79 -3.60 -11.10
CA ILE A 196 4.34 -2.87 -9.95
C ILE A 196 4.08 -3.64 -8.67
N SER A 197 2.83 -4.00 -8.43
CA SER A 197 2.39 -4.55 -7.16
C SER A 197 1.36 -5.64 -7.35
N SER A 198 1.35 -6.58 -6.42
CA SER A 198 0.32 -7.61 -6.30
C SER A 198 0.09 -7.95 -4.84
N ASN A 199 -1.10 -8.44 -4.54
CA ASN A 199 -1.45 -8.91 -3.22
C ASN A 199 -1.37 -10.44 -3.10
N ASN A 200 -1.21 -10.91 -1.87
CA ASN A 200 -1.48 -12.28 -1.47
C ASN A 200 -2.01 -12.30 -0.03
N THR A 201 -2.68 -13.38 0.37
CA THR A 201 -3.11 -13.58 1.77
C THR A 201 -2.55 -14.90 2.26
N ILE A 202 -1.66 -14.86 3.24
CA ILE A 202 -1.18 -16.07 3.93
C ILE A 202 -2.18 -16.40 5.02
N TYR A 203 -2.91 -17.50 4.84
CA TYR A 203 -3.90 -17.96 5.81
C TYR A 203 -3.22 -18.79 6.91
N MET A 204 -3.27 -18.32 8.16
CA MET A 204 -2.71 -19.06 9.30
C MET A 204 -3.84 -19.59 10.18
N TYR A 205 -4.04 -20.90 10.16
CA TYR A 205 -5.07 -21.56 10.95
C TYR A 205 -4.79 -21.40 12.45
N ASN A 206 -5.78 -20.93 13.19
CA ASN A 206 -5.70 -20.64 14.61
C ASN A 206 -6.70 -21.46 15.45
N GLY A 207 -7.24 -22.55 14.89
CA GLY A 207 -8.18 -23.45 15.55
C GLY A 207 -9.64 -23.20 15.18
N VAL A 208 -10.54 -23.56 16.09
CA VAL A 208 -11.99 -23.45 15.92
C VAL A 208 -12.64 -22.72 17.08
N ILE A 209 -13.81 -22.12 16.84
CA ILE A 209 -14.62 -21.56 17.90
C ILE A 209 -15.22 -22.71 18.72
N LYS A 210 -14.89 -22.78 20.02
CA LYS A 210 -15.41 -23.83 20.90
C LYS A 210 -16.93 -23.73 21.00
N GLY A 211 -17.62 -24.86 20.82
CA GLY A 211 -19.07 -24.95 20.95
C GLY A 211 -19.87 -24.41 19.75
N SER A 212 -19.22 -24.03 18.64
CA SER A 212 -19.94 -23.66 17.41
C SER A 212 -20.49 -24.89 16.69
N ASN A 213 -21.72 -24.83 16.20
CA ASN A 213 -22.31 -25.80 15.28
C ASN A 213 -22.95 -25.06 14.09
N PRO A 214 -22.46 -25.20 12.83
CA PRO A 214 -21.32 -26.01 12.43
C PRO A 214 -19.99 -25.49 13.01
N THR A 215 -18.93 -26.31 12.93
CA THR A 215 -17.58 -25.91 13.33
C THR A 215 -17.11 -24.68 12.56
N ILE A 216 -16.76 -23.60 13.28
CA ILE A 216 -16.25 -22.36 12.68
C ILE A 216 -14.73 -22.33 12.79
N ASN A 217 -14.03 -22.30 11.66
CA ASN A 217 -12.57 -22.17 11.60
C ASN A 217 -12.12 -20.72 11.87
N VAL A 218 -11.04 -20.56 12.61
CA VAL A 218 -10.47 -19.26 12.97
C VAL A 218 -9.14 -19.10 12.25
N TRP A 219 -8.96 -18.00 11.53
CA TRP A 219 -7.75 -17.71 10.77
C TRP A 219 -7.16 -16.36 11.13
N ASN A 220 -5.88 -16.35 11.47
CA ASN A 220 -5.09 -15.15 11.74
C ASN A 220 -4.10 -14.94 10.60
N ASN A 221 -4.48 -14.17 9.60
CA ASN A 221 -3.79 -14.11 8.32
C ASN A 221 -2.64 -13.10 8.32
N ILE A 222 -1.85 -13.13 7.26
CA ILE A 222 -0.93 -12.05 6.90
C ILE A 222 -1.31 -11.57 5.51
N ALA A 223 -1.67 -10.30 5.42
CA ALA A 223 -1.87 -9.64 4.14
C ALA A 223 -0.50 -9.26 3.58
N VAL A 224 -0.19 -9.74 2.37
CA VAL A 224 1.10 -9.55 1.71
C VAL A 224 0.90 -8.64 0.50
N ILE A 225 1.76 -7.64 0.41
CA ILE A 225 1.85 -6.66 -0.66
C ILE A 225 3.23 -6.83 -1.28
N ASN A 226 3.30 -7.44 -2.44
CA ASN A 226 4.53 -7.57 -3.20
C ASN A 226 4.72 -6.31 -4.05
N ILE A 227 5.93 -5.74 -4.02
CA ILE A 227 6.34 -4.61 -4.84
C ILE A 227 7.55 -5.05 -5.66
N HIS A 228 7.43 -4.98 -6.98
CA HIS A 228 8.49 -5.44 -7.87
C HIS A 228 9.67 -4.45 -7.89
N GLU A 229 10.80 -4.84 -7.32
CA GLU A 229 11.96 -4.00 -7.02
C GLU A 229 12.60 -3.33 -8.26
N GLN A 230 12.55 -3.98 -9.43
CA GLN A 230 13.08 -3.39 -10.68
C GLN A 230 12.05 -2.54 -11.42
N ASN A 231 10.78 -2.96 -11.49
CA ASN A 231 9.76 -2.22 -12.24
C ASN A 231 9.40 -0.88 -11.58
N ILE A 232 9.53 -0.76 -10.26
CA ILE A 232 9.43 0.55 -9.60
C ILE A 232 10.50 1.55 -10.07
N LEU A 233 11.64 1.08 -10.62
CA LEU A 233 12.67 1.95 -11.17
C LEU A 233 12.26 2.62 -12.48
N GLY A 234 11.27 2.09 -13.20
CA GLY A 234 10.81 2.66 -14.46
C GLY A 234 11.85 2.54 -15.58
N GLN A 235 12.59 1.43 -15.62
CA GLN A 235 13.56 1.16 -16.69
C GLN A 235 12.90 0.76 -18.01
N ASN A 236 11.77 0.05 -17.93
CA ASN A 236 11.10 -0.57 -19.08
C ASN A 236 9.78 0.16 -19.42
N SER A 237 9.08 -0.29 -20.46
CA SER A 237 7.70 0.13 -20.78
C SER A 237 6.65 -0.36 -19.76
N LEU A 238 7.10 -1.05 -18.71
CA LEU A 238 6.30 -1.51 -17.58
C LEU A 238 6.74 -0.77 -16.31
N GLY A 239 5.88 -0.75 -15.30
CA GLY A 239 6.23 -0.18 -13.99
C GLY A 239 5.97 1.32 -13.88
N SER A 240 6.86 2.06 -13.22
CA SER A 240 6.64 3.49 -12.93
C SER A 240 6.78 4.42 -14.15
N LYS A 241 7.53 4.00 -15.18
CA LYS A 241 7.74 4.80 -16.40
C LYS A 241 6.46 5.16 -17.15
N PRO A 242 5.55 4.24 -17.49
CA PRO A 242 4.31 4.61 -18.17
C PRO A 242 3.40 5.53 -17.35
N ILE A 243 3.53 5.56 -16.02
CA ILE A 243 2.74 6.43 -15.13
C ILE A 243 3.27 7.87 -15.17
N TYR A 244 4.57 8.05 -14.94
CA TYR A 244 5.17 9.38 -14.74
C TYR A 244 5.88 9.92 -15.99
N ASN A 245 6.26 9.04 -16.91
CA ASN A 245 6.90 9.32 -18.19
C ASN A 245 8.10 10.28 -18.10
N ALA A 246 8.87 10.21 -17.01
CA ALA A 246 10.10 10.98 -16.91
C ALA A 246 11.21 10.35 -17.76
N SER A 247 12.06 11.19 -18.34
CA SER A 247 13.23 10.76 -19.11
C SER A 247 14.27 10.02 -18.26
N ASN A 248 14.37 10.36 -16.98
CA ASN A 248 15.27 9.75 -16.02
C ASN A 248 14.56 8.65 -15.20
N ILE A 249 15.14 7.44 -15.17
CA ILE A 249 14.65 6.31 -14.38
C ILE A 249 14.57 6.66 -12.89
N TRP A 250 15.53 7.41 -12.35
CA TRP A 250 15.54 7.78 -10.93
C TRP A 250 14.43 8.76 -10.58
N LYS A 251 14.02 9.60 -11.53
CA LYS A 251 12.87 10.48 -11.37
C LYS A 251 11.57 9.68 -11.33
N ASN A 252 11.40 8.70 -12.23
CA ASN A 252 10.25 7.79 -12.20
C ASN A 252 10.19 6.99 -10.88
N TYR A 253 11.34 6.47 -10.43
CA TYR A 253 11.47 5.80 -9.15
C TYR A 253 11.06 6.71 -7.98
N ASN A 254 11.65 7.91 -7.88
CA ASN A 254 11.36 8.79 -6.75
C ASN A 254 9.89 9.25 -6.74
N LEU A 255 9.30 9.57 -7.90
CA LEU A 255 7.87 9.87 -7.99
C LEU A 255 7.02 8.68 -7.54
N HIS A 256 7.36 7.46 -7.99
CA HIS A 256 6.68 6.26 -7.52
C HIS A 256 6.81 6.08 -6.00
N MET A 257 8.00 6.18 -5.43
CA MET A 257 8.19 5.96 -4.00
C MET A 257 7.59 7.07 -3.12
N LEU A 258 7.54 8.31 -3.63
CA LEU A 258 6.99 9.45 -2.91
C LEU A 258 5.45 9.49 -2.96
N GLU A 259 4.84 9.13 -4.08
CA GLU A 259 3.40 9.27 -4.30
C GLU A 259 2.71 7.95 -4.67
N GLY A 260 3.29 7.18 -5.59
CA GLY A 260 2.70 5.93 -6.07
C GLY A 260 2.66 4.81 -5.03
N LEU A 261 3.65 4.71 -4.15
CA LEU A 261 3.77 3.64 -3.18
C LEU A 261 2.63 3.60 -2.15
N PRO A 262 2.20 4.71 -1.50
CA PRO A 262 1.02 4.67 -0.62
C PRO A 262 -0.24 4.25 -1.39
N VAL A 263 -0.36 4.64 -2.67
CA VAL A 263 -1.48 4.24 -3.52
C VAL A 263 -1.41 2.74 -3.86
N SER A 264 -0.25 2.21 -4.24
CA SER A 264 -0.04 0.78 -4.49
C SER A 264 -0.32 -0.06 -3.25
N ILE A 265 0.18 0.36 -2.08
CA ILE A 265 -0.10 -0.31 -0.81
C ILE A 265 -1.60 -0.37 -0.53
N ALA A 266 -2.32 0.75 -0.71
CA ALA A 266 -3.75 0.79 -0.49
C ALA A 266 -4.54 -0.02 -1.54
N HIS A 267 -4.12 -0.01 -2.81
CA HIS A 267 -4.69 -0.82 -3.89
C HIS A 267 -4.65 -2.30 -3.54
N GLU A 268 -3.47 -2.83 -3.23
CA GLU A 268 -3.31 -4.25 -2.91
C GLU A 268 -4.07 -4.64 -1.63
N MET A 269 -4.15 -3.73 -0.67
CA MET A 269 -4.91 -3.97 0.55
C MET A 269 -6.43 -3.98 0.34
N LEU A 270 -6.96 -3.29 -0.68
CA LEU A 270 -8.38 -3.45 -1.05
C LEU A 270 -8.66 -4.85 -1.60
N HIS A 271 -7.73 -5.46 -2.34
CA HIS A 271 -7.84 -6.87 -2.73
C HIS A 271 -7.78 -7.81 -1.52
N ASN A 272 -6.90 -7.55 -0.55
CA ASN A 272 -6.86 -8.32 0.70
C ASN A 272 -8.10 -8.08 1.59
N TYR A 273 -8.72 -6.89 1.53
CA TYR A 273 -9.95 -6.61 2.26
C TYR A 273 -11.08 -7.55 1.83
N ILE A 274 -11.15 -7.91 0.54
CA ILE A 274 -12.13 -8.89 0.04
C ILE A 274 -11.91 -10.26 0.72
N ASP A 275 -10.66 -10.70 0.90
CA ASP A 275 -10.32 -11.94 1.61
C ASP A 275 -10.61 -11.87 3.12
N TYR A 276 -10.56 -10.69 3.70
CA TYR A 276 -10.95 -10.49 5.09
C TYR A 276 -12.49 -10.54 5.26
N ALA A 277 -13.21 -9.75 4.46
CA ALA A 277 -14.61 -9.41 4.71
C ALA A 277 -15.65 -10.42 4.20
N TYR A 278 -15.28 -11.33 3.28
CA TYR A 278 -16.25 -12.24 2.65
C TYR A 278 -16.98 -13.19 3.62
N SER A 279 -16.45 -13.41 4.82
CA SER A 279 -17.09 -14.26 5.84
C SER A 279 -18.31 -13.61 6.50
N ALA A 280 -18.38 -12.28 6.47
CA ALA A 280 -19.34 -11.48 7.23
C ALA A 280 -20.21 -10.56 6.35
N ARG A 281 -19.88 -10.41 5.07
CA ARG A 281 -20.51 -9.45 4.17
C ARG A 281 -20.99 -10.09 2.86
N ALA A 282 -22.29 -9.99 2.57
CA ALA A 282 -22.93 -10.67 1.43
C ALA A 282 -22.45 -10.16 0.06
N ASP A 283 -22.34 -8.84 -0.06
CA ASP A 283 -21.78 -8.10 -1.19
C ASP A 283 -20.33 -8.53 -1.48
N ILE A 284 -19.48 -8.55 -0.45
CA ILE A 284 -18.09 -9.00 -0.59
C ILE A 284 -18.00 -10.51 -0.88
N PHE A 285 -18.88 -11.32 -0.28
CA PHE A 285 -18.95 -12.76 -0.56
C PHE A 285 -19.22 -13.05 -2.04
N ALA A 286 -20.13 -12.30 -2.68
CA ALA A 286 -20.44 -12.44 -4.09
C ALA A 286 -19.22 -12.18 -5.00
N ILE A 287 -18.43 -11.14 -4.67
CA ILE A 287 -17.17 -10.83 -5.32
C ILE A 287 -16.18 -11.99 -5.12
N ARG A 288 -15.95 -12.40 -3.88
CA ARG A 288 -14.98 -13.45 -3.54
C ARG A 288 -15.28 -14.80 -4.21
N LYS A 289 -16.57 -15.16 -4.33
CA LYS A 289 -17.04 -16.38 -5.01
C LYS A 289 -16.85 -16.33 -6.52
N SER A 290 -16.66 -15.15 -7.10
CA SER A 290 -16.47 -14.98 -8.54
C SER A 290 -15.01 -14.98 -8.97
N ARG A 291 -14.06 -14.83 -8.03
CA ARG A 291 -12.63 -15.10 -8.28
C ARG A 291 -12.44 -16.52 -8.85
N GLY A 292 -11.58 -16.65 -9.85
CA GLY A 292 -11.36 -17.90 -10.59
C GLY A 292 -12.26 -18.08 -11.82
N LYS A 293 -13.33 -17.29 -11.97
CA LYS A 293 -14.07 -17.23 -13.24
C LYS A 293 -13.25 -16.47 -14.29
N THR A 294 -13.32 -16.92 -15.54
CA THR A 294 -12.62 -16.33 -16.68
C THR A 294 -12.84 -14.82 -16.75
N ASN A 295 -11.76 -14.02 -16.78
CA ASN A 295 -11.79 -12.56 -16.91
C ASN A 295 -12.42 -11.77 -15.74
N PHE A 296 -12.87 -12.42 -14.66
CA PHE A 296 -13.43 -11.70 -13.50
C PHE A 296 -12.40 -10.75 -12.86
N ILE A 297 -11.11 -11.07 -12.97
CA ILE A 297 -10.02 -10.20 -12.51
C ILE A 297 -10.15 -8.77 -13.06
N PHE A 298 -10.55 -8.57 -14.31
CA PHE A 298 -10.71 -7.23 -14.88
C PHE A 298 -11.84 -6.44 -14.22
N ALA A 299 -12.91 -7.10 -13.80
CA ALA A 299 -14.01 -6.47 -13.09
C ALA A 299 -13.61 -6.10 -11.66
N GLU A 300 -12.89 -6.98 -10.98
CA GLU A 300 -12.36 -6.73 -9.64
C GLU A 300 -11.34 -5.57 -9.64
N GLU A 301 -10.37 -5.59 -10.57
CA GLU A 301 -9.41 -4.49 -10.73
C GLU A 301 -10.11 -3.16 -10.97
N ASN A 302 -11.16 -3.13 -11.80
CA ASN A 302 -11.93 -1.92 -12.04
C ASN A 302 -12.60 -1.40 -10.75
N ALA A 303 -13.18 -2.30 -9.97
CA ALA A 303 -13.80 -1.93 -8.69
C ALA A 303 -12.75 -1.39 -7.70
N VAL A 304 -11.58 -2.03 -7.60
CA VAL A 304 -10.48 -1.57 -6.74
C VAL A 304 -9.96 -0.21 -7.18
N ILE A 305 -9.58 -0.05 -8.46
CA ILE A 305 -9.08 1.21 -9.03
C ILE A 305 -10.08 2.34 -8.77
N ASN A 306 -11.34 2.12 -9.13
CA ASN A 306 -12.32 3.19 -9.04
C ASN A 306 -12.68 3.52 -7.58
N THR A 307 -12.71 2.56 -6.66
CA THR A 307 -12.84 2.82 -5.21
C THR A 307 -11.68 3.66 -4.70
N LEU A 308 -10.46 3.24 -5.03
CA LEU A 308 -9.23 3.87 -4.59
C LEU A 308 -9.15 5.31 -5.10
N TYR A 309 -9.20 5.51 -6.42
CA TYR A 309 -9.02 6.83 -7.02
C TYR A 309 -10.19 7.76 -6.77
N THR A 310 -11.42 7.27 -6.58
CA THR A 310 -12.53 8.12 -6.12
C THR A 310 -12.22 8.69 -4.74
N TYR A 311 -11.75 7.86 -3.81
CA TYR A 311 -11.39 8.32 -2.47
C TYR A 311 -10.19 9.28 -2.47
N PHE A 312 -9.10 8.92 -3.13
CA PHE A 312 -7.92 9.79 -3.20
C PHE A 312 -8.20 11.12 -3.90
N ASN A 313 -9.02 11.14 -4.96
CA ASN A 313 -9.41 12.39 -5.62
C ASN A 313 -10.26 13.28 -4.71
N ALA A 314 -11.19 12.69 -3.95
CA ALA A 314 -12.03 13.42 -3.01
C ALA A 314 -11.21 14.01 -1.84
N LYS A 315 -10.17 13.28 -1.39
CA LYS A 315 -9.30 13.70 -0.28
C LYS A 315 -8.14 14.60 -0.71
N GLY A 316 -7.75 14.58 -1.99
CA GLY A 316 -6.63 15.34 -2.52
C GLY A 316 -5.26 14.75 -2.16
N GLY A 317 -4.20 15.52 -2.43
CA GLY A 317 -2.81 15.15 -2.12
C GLY A 317 -2.08 14.34 -3.19
N LEU A 318 -2.74 13.93 -4.28
CA LEU A 318 -2.11 13.27 -5.43
C LEU A 318 -1.84 14.24 -6.59
N LEU A 319 -0.88 13.88 -7.45
CA LEU A 319 -0.69 14.52 -8.73
C LEU A 319 -1.92 14.27 -9.64
N PRO A 320 -2.42 15.29 -10.35
CA PRO A 320 -3.62 15.16 -11.18
C PRO A 320 -3.54 14.12 -12.31
N ASN A 321 -2.33 13.76 -12.76
CA ASN A 321 -2.13 12.82 -13.85
C ASN A 321 -2.25 11.35 -13.44
N GLN A 322 -2.06 11.03 -12.15
CA GLN A 322 -2.11 9.67 -11.63
C GLN A 322 -3.48 8.99 -11.87
N PRO A 323 -4.61 9.57 -11.43
CA PRO A 323 -5.93 8.97 -11.68
C PRO A 323 -6.22 8.80 -13.17
N ASN A 324 -5.87 9.80 -13.98
CA ASN A 324 -6.09 9.78 -15.43
C ASN A 324 -5.33 8.63 -16.11
N TYR A 325 -4.11 8.33 -15.66
CA TYR A 325 -3.36 7.18 -16.14
C TYR A 325 -4.12 5.88 -15.87
N TYR A 326 -4.53 5.62 -14.62
CA TYR A 326 -5.16 4.33 -14.27
C TYR A 326 -6.54 4.15 -14.90
N TYR A 327 -7.32 5.23 -15.06
CA TYR A 327 -8.58 5.13 -15.79
C TYR A 327 -8.37 4.78 -17.27
N ASN A 328 -7.41 5.42 -17.94
CA ASN A 328 -7.17 5.24 -19.37
C ASN A 328 -6.38 3.97 -19.72
N ALA A 329 -5.43 3.59 -18.87
CA ALA A 329 -4.52 2.47 -19.12
C ALA A 329 -5.04 1.14 -18.57
N VAL A 330 -5.95 1.16 -17.59
CA VAL A 330 -6.45 -0.06 -16.93
C VAL A 330 -7.98 -0.11 -16.91
N PHE A 331 -8.65 0.89 -16.34
CA PHE A 331 -10.11 0.82 -16.11
C PHE A 331 -10.91 0.65 -17.41
N TYR A 332 -10.75 1.56 -18.39
CA TYR A 332 -11.47 1.48 -19.66
C TYR A 332 -11.05 0.27 -20.51
N PRO A 333 -9.75 -0.06 -20.66
CA PRO A 333 -9.34 -1.28 -21.36
C PRO A 333 -9.95 -2.55 -20.77
N ASN A 334 -10.01 -2.68 -19.45
CA ASN A 334 -10.68 -3.80 -18.78
C ASN A 334 -12.17 -3.87 -19.13
N LEU A 335 -12.87 -2.72 -19.19
CA LEU A 335 -14.27 -2.69 -19.62
C LEU A 335 -14.44 -3.17 -21.05
N GLU A 336 -13.57 -2.77 -21.97
CA GLU A 336 -13.62 -3.21 -23.36
C GLU A 336 -13.41 -4.73 -23.48
N VAL A 337 -12.45 -5.30 -22.73
CA VAL A 337 -12.28 -6.76 -22.67
C VAL A 337 -13.57 -7.44 -22.20
N LEU A 338 -14.18 -6.96 -21.12
CA LEU A 338 -15.43 -7.52 -20.60
C LEU A 338 -16.61 -7.37 -21.57
N LYS A 339 -16.67 -6.27 -22.34
CA LYS A 339 -17.68 -6.07 -23.40
C LYS A 339 -17.49 -7.06 -24.53
N HIS A 340 -16.28 -7.17 -25.08
CA HIS A 340 -15.98 -8.09 -26.18
C HIS A 340 -16.26 -9.55 -25.81
N GLN A 341 -16.10 -9.90 -24.54
CA GLN A 341 -16.36 -11.25 -24.03
C GLN A 341 -17.82 -11.45 -23.58
N ASN A 342 -18.70 -10.45 -23.75
CA ASN A 342 -20.11 -10.48 -23.28
C ASN A 342 -20.26 -10.75 -21.76
N GLN A 343 -19.25 -10.38 -20.97
CA GLN A 343 -19.20 -10.61 -19.53
C GLN A 343 -19.52 -9.34 -18.72
N LEU A 344 -19.48 -8.16 -19.35
CA LEU A 344 -19.64 -6.89 -18.65
C LEU A 344 -20.92 -6.83 -17.82
N LYS A 345 -22.10 -7.09 -18.43
CA LYS A 345 -23.38 -7.05 -17.71
C LYS A 345 -23.44 -8.06 -16.55
N THR A 346 -22.87 -9.25 -16.76
CA THR A 346 -22.84 -10.32 -15.76
C THR A 346 -21.99 -9.93 -14.55
N TYR A 347 -20.82 -9.32 -14.78
CA TYR A 347 -19.94 -8.92 -13.69
C TYR A 347 -20.34 -7.61 -13.02
N SER A 348 -20.92 -6.66 -13.75
CA SER A 348 -21.51 -5.45 -13.17
C SER A 348 -22.54 -5.77 -12.07
N LYS A 349 -23.38 -6.78 -12.30
CA LYS A 349 -24.39 -7.25 -11.33
C LYS A 349 -23.83 -7.82 -10.02
N ILE A 350 -22.53 -8.12 -9.97
CA ILE A 350 -21.89 -8.58 -8.73
C ILE A 350 -21.62 -7.39 -7.80
N PHE A 351 -21.43 -6.20 -8.35
CA PHE A 351 -21.08 -4.99 -7.60
C PHE A 351 -22.28 -4.05 -7.41
N SER A 352 -23.25 -4.07 -8.33
CA SER A 352 -24.39 -3.15 -8.29
C SER A 352 -25.61 -3.71 -9.01
N ASP A 353 -26.80 -3.40 -8.51
CA ASP A 353 -28.08 -3.69 -9.17
C ASP A 353 -28.43 -2.69 -10.27
N ILE A 354 -27.59 -1.67 -10.49
CA ILE A 354 -27.79 -0.66 -11.53
C ILE A 354 -27.60 -1.27 -12.93
N ASP A 355 -28.44 -0.85 -13.87
CA ASP A 355 -28.29 -1.22 -15.28
C ASP A 355 -26.90 -0.86 -15.82
N CYS A 356 -26.27 -1.83 -16.46
CA CYS A 356 -24.91 -1.71 -16.98
C CYS A 356 -24.82 -0.79 -18.22
N LYS A 357 -24.88 0.52 -18.02
CA LYS A 357 -24.72 1.56 -19.04
C LYS A 357 -23.40 2.33 -18.86
N PRO A 358 -22.79 2.86 -19.94
CA PRO A 358 -21.49 3.53 -19.89
C PRO A 358 -21.36 4.65 -18.86
N GLU A 359 -22.40 5.47 -18.74
CA GLU A 359 -22.47 6.60 -17.81
C GLU A 359 -22.43 6.17 -16.33
N TYR A 360 -22.75 4.90 -16.02
CA TYR A 360 -22.80 4.36 -14.66
C TYR A 360 -21.63 3.47 -14.29
N TYR A 361 -20.65 3.24 -15.18
CA TYR A 361 -19.56 2.28 -14.88
C TYR A 361 -18.77 2.63 -13.62
N LYS A 362 -18.55 3.92 -13.34
CA LYS A 362 -17.88 4.36 -12.09
C LYS A 362 -18.76 4.21 -10.85
N THR A 363 -20.07 4.13 -11.00
CA THR A 363 -20.99 3.85 -9.88
C THR A 363 -21.16 2.35 -9.68
N ILE A 364 -21.07 1.58 -10.77
CA ILE A 364 -21.21 0.12 -10.76
C ILE A 364 -19.97 -0.54 -10.16
N PHE A 365 -18.78 -0.21 -10.66
CA PHE A 365 -17.54 -0.83 -10.19
C PHE A 365 -16.99 -0.06 -8.99
N LEU A 366 -17.58 -0.32 -7.82
CA LEU A 366 -17.15 0.21 -6.54
C LEU A 366 -17.14 -0.92 -5.51
N LEU A 367 -16.16 -0.91 -4.61
CA LEU A 367 -16.13 -1.76 -3.44
C LEU A 367 -16.78 -1.00 -2.28
N PRO A 368 -17.72 -1.62 -1.55
CA PRO A 368 -18.44 -0.98 -0.45
C PRO A 368 -17.60 -0.95 0.84
N VAL A 369 -16.34 -0.49 0.76
CA VAL A 369 -15.36 -0.47 1.87
C VAL A 369 -15.41 0.85 2.64
N LEU A 370 -15.64 1.95 1.91
CA LEU A 370 -15.56 3.32 2.38
C LEU A 370 -16.94 3.98 2.53
N GLU A 371 -18.01 3.19 2.36
CA GLU A 371 -19.38 3.64 2.58
C GLU A 371 -19.65 3.69 4.10
N ASN A 372 -20.18 4.83 4.57
CA ASN A 372 -20.67 5.04 5.93
C ASN A 372 -22.17 4.75 5.97
#